data_AF-A0A0N0V1M9-F1
#
_entry.id   AF-A0A0N0V1M9-F1
#
_cell.length_a   1.000
_cell.length_b   1.000
_cell.length_c   1.000
_cell.angle_alpha   90.00
_cell.angle_beta   90.00
_cell.angle_gamma   90.00
#
_symmetry.space_group_name_H-M   'P 1'
#
loop_
_entity.id
_entity.type
_entity.pdbx_description
1 polymer ?
#
loop_
_entity_poly.entity_id
_entity_poly.type
_entity_poly.pdbx_seq_one_letter_code
_entity_poly.pdbx_strand_id
1 'polypeptide(L)'
;MTFFLCPINKTSMEYRNKPRINITLDNDVFQAIEIICGKTKINRSKLINDICRQNQMVQKYITEVKKVKTEEIARVCHQTIKAYRETINDKKTYLEWKQTTQEQKKSAYDLVNFVAENIKTVTVEDVHDFRRKRKKEKGWKIGETKNYELKTDPLLETEYENLSADDKRKAELFLNIVKALIN
;
A
#
# COMPACT_ATOMS: atom_id res chain seq x y z
N MET A 1 -24.21 -7.54 20.36
CA MET A 1 -24.59 -8.30 19.14
C MET A 1 -23.70 -7.84 18.00
N THR A 2 -23.12 -8.74 17.21
CA THR A 2 -22.10 -8.40 16.20
C THR A 2 -22.75 -8.07 14.84
N PHE A 3 -22.42 -6.92 14.26
CA PHE A 3 -22.91 -6.51 12.93
C PHE A 3 -21.82 -6.51 11.87
N PHE A 4 -22.20 -6.76 10.62
CA PHE A 4 -21.32 -6.69 9.46
C PHE A 4 -21.61 -5.42 8.66
N LEU A 5 -20.69 -4.46 8.67
CA LEU A 5 -20.71 -3.36 7.73
C LEU A 5 -20.16 -3.82 6.37
N CYS A 6 -20.91 -3.57 5.31
CA CYS A 6 -20.48 -3.81 3.94
C CYS A 6 -19.97 -2.48 3.35
N PRO A 7 -18.68 -2.32 3.03
CA PRO A 7 -18.22 -1.15 2.31
C PRO A 7 -18.81 -1.13 0.90
N ILE A 8 -19.32 0.02 0.51
CA ILE A 8 -20.08 0.19 -0.74
C ILE A 8 -19.14 0.71 -1.82
N ASN A 9 -19.03 -0.06 -2.90
CA ASN A 9 -18.81 0.46 -4.23
C ASN A 9 -20.04 0.11 -5.06
N LYS A 10 -20.58 1.10 -5.79
CA LYS A 10 -21.70 0.95 -6.72
C LYS A 10 -21.15 0.35 -8.01
N THR A 11 -20.94 -0.97 -8.04
CA THR A 11 -20.86 -1.74 -9.29
C THR A 11 -21.14 -3.19 -8.96
N SER A 12 -21.88 -3.82 -9.85
CA SER A 12 -22.45 -5.15 -9.78
C SER A 12 -21.43 -6.26 -9.45
N MET A 13 -21.89 -7.23 -8.64
CA MET A 13 -21.48 -8.64 -8.73
C MET A 13 -20.05 -9.05 -8.31
N GLU A 14 -19.51 -8.53 -7.21
CA GLU A 14 -18.40 -9.20 -6.50
C GLU A 14 -18.70 -9.36 -5.00
N TYR A 15 -19.50 -10.36 -4.67
CA TYR A 15 -19.76 -10.78 -3.30
C TYR A 15 -18.88 -11.97 -2.96
N ARG A 16 -17.80 -11.77 -2.19
CA ARG A 16 -17.39 -12.71 -1.13
C ARG A 16 -16.27 -12.24 -0.19
N ASN A 17 -15.41 -11.29 -0.55
CA ASN A 17 -14.26 -10.90 0.28
C ASN A 17 -14.23 -9.41 0.69
N LYS A 18 -15.36 -8.85 1.13
CA LYS A 18 -15.33 -7.51 1.75
C LYS A 18 -14.85 -7.61 3.20
N PRO A 19 -13.90 -6.76 3.63
CA PRO A 19 -13.47 -6.72 5.02
C PRO A 19 -14.69 -6.46 5.92
N ARG A 20 -14.90 -7.37 6.87
CA ARG A 20 -16.00 -7.34 7.83
C ARG A 20 -15.50 -6.64 9.09
N ILE A 21 -16.04 -5.45 9.36
CA ILE A 21 -15.79 -4.76 10.63
C ILE A 21 -16.86 -5.24 11.60
N ASN A 22 -16.43 -5.86 12.70
CA ASN A 22 -17.31 -6.22 13.80
C ASN A 22 -17.50 -4.98 14.67
N ILE A 23 -18.75 -4.52 14.78
CA ILE A 23 -19.11 -3.45 15.71
C ILE A 23 -19.98 -4.04 16.81
N THR A 24 -19.63 -3.71 18.05
CA THR A 24 -20.47 -3.93 19.23
C THR A 24 -21.18 -2.62 19.53
N LEU A 25 -22.51 -2.66 19.58
CA LEU A 25 -23.34 -1.53 19.98
C LEU A 25 -23.76 -1.73 21.44
N ASP A 26 -23.84 -0.63 22.18
CA ASP A 26 -24.46 -0.61 23.49
C ASP A 26 -25.95 -0.97 23.39
N ASN A 27 -26.49 -1.56 24.47
CA ASN A 27 -27.86 -2.07 24.48
C ASN A 27 -28.89 -0.98 24.15
N ASP A 28 -28.70 0.24 24.65
CA ASP A 28 -29.64 1.35 24.45
C ASP A 28 -29.63 1.81 22.99
N VAL A 29 -28.46 1.82 22.35
CA VAL A 29 -28.31 2.14 20.91
C VAL A 29 -28.99 1.07 20.06
N PHE A 30 -28.84 -0.20 20.44
CA PHE A 30 -29.51 -1.30 19.75
C PHE A 30 -31.04 -1.19 19.87
N GLN A 31 -31.57 -0.92 21.06
CA GLN A 31 -33.01 -0.71 21.25
C GLN A 31 -33.53 0.48 20.44
N ALA A 32 -32.79 1.59 20.39
CA ALA A 32 -33.15 2.74 19.58
C ALA A 32 -33.24 2.39 18.08
N ILE A 33 -32.28 1.61 17.57
CA ILE A 33 -32.30 1.11 16.18
C ILE A 33 -33.54 0.26 15.91
N GLU A 34 -33.91 -0.65 16.82
CA GLU A 34 -35.11 -1.49 16.68
C GLU A 34 -36.39 -0.66 16.59
N ILE A 35 -36.54 0.33 17.47
CA ILE A 35 -37.70 1.22 17.49
C ILE A 35 -37.80 2.00 16.17
N ILE A 36 -36.69 2.54 15.68
CA ILE A 36 -36.67 3.31 14.44
C ILE A 36 -36.99 2.41 13.25
N CYS A 37 -36.39 1.23 13.16
CA CYS A 37 -36.67 0.26 12.10
C CYS A 37 -38.15 -0.17 12.09
N GLY A 38 -38.74 -0.42 13.26
CA GLY A 38 -40.15 -0.77 13.40
C GLY A 38 -41.10 0.34 12.91
N LYS A 39 -40.74 1.61 13.15
CA LYS A 39 -41.54 2.77 12.75
C LYS A 39 -41.37 3.18 11.28
N THR A 40 -40.17 2.98 10.72
CA THR A 40 -39.81 3.52 9.39
C THR A 40 -39.80 2.48 8.27
N LYS A 41 -39.99 1.18 8.59
CA LYS A 41 -39.81 0.04 7.68
C LYS A 41 -38.42 -0.02 7.01
N ILE A 42 -37.44 0.71 7.53
CA ILE A 42 -36.05 0.65 7.07
C ILE A 42 -35.39 -0.58 7.70
N ASN A 43 -34.69 -1.37 6.88
CA ASN A 43 -33.90 -2.49 7.40
C ASN A 43 -32.76 -1.98 8.30
N ARG A 44 -32.51 -2.65 9.43
CA ARG A 44 -31.41 -2.39 10.38
C ARG A 44 -30.07 -2.13 9.69
N SER A 45 -29.67 -2.99 8.75
CA SER A 45 -28.41 -2.85 8.02
C SER A 45 -28.35 -1.55 7.20
N LYS A 46 -29.49 -1.13 6.62
CA LYS A 46 -29.57 0.13 5.87
C LYS A 46 -29.45 1.32 6.83
N LEU A 47 -30.20 1.31 7.93
CA LEU A 47 -30.13 2.36 8.94
C LEU A 47 -28.73 2.51 9.54
N ILE A 48 -28.09 1.40 9.91
CA ILE A 48 -26.72 1.39 10.43
C ILE A 48 -25.73 1.95 9.39
N ASN A 49 -25.84 1.52 8.13
CA ASN A 49 -24.98 2.06 7.05
C ASN A 49 -25.18 3.56 6.85
N ASP A 50 -26.41 4.06 6.92
CA ASP A 50 -26.72 5.47 6.73
C ASP A 50 -26.23 6.31 7.93
N ILE A 51 -26.37 5.82 9.16
CA ILE A 51 -25.77 6.43 10.36
C ILE A 51 -24.25 6.48 10.22
N CYS A 52 -23.61 5.37 9.84
CA CYS A 52 -22.17 5.33 9.65
C CYS A 52 -21.70 6.31 8.57
N ARG A 53 -22.46 6.50 7.49
CA ARG A 53 -22.16 7.46 6.41
C ARG A 53 -22.24 8.92 6.87
N GLN A 54 -23.26 9.24 7.66
CA GLN A 54 -23.51 10.61 8.10
C GLN A 54 -22.60 11.01 9.27
N ASN A 55 -22.10 10.04 10.04
CA ASN A 55 -21.22 10.32 11.15
C ASN A 55 -19.76 10.50 10.69
N GLN A 56 -19.27 11.74 10.74
CA GLN A 56 -17.91 12.12 10.31
C GLN A 56 -16.81 11.37 11.09
N MET A 57 -17.02 11.12 12.38
CA MET A 57 -16.04 10.41 13.23
C MET A 57 -15.92 8.94 12.81
N VAL A 58 -17.05 8.29 12.54
CA VAL A 58 -17.10 6.92 12.03
C VAL A 58 -16.49 6.83 10.64
N GLN A 59 -16.77 7.79 9.75
CA GLN A 59 -16.14 7.86 8.42
C GLN A 59 -14.62 7.98 8.50
N LYS A 60 -14.11 8.81 9.41
CA LYS A 60 -12.67 8.95 9.66
C LYS A 60 -12.06 7.63 10.12
N TYR A 61 -12.66 6.98 11.12
CA TYR A 61 -12.17 5.69 11.63
C TYR A 61 -12.20 4.57 10.58
N ILE A 62 -13.29 4.46 9.80
CA ILE A 62 -13.39 3.47 8.71
C ILE A 62 -12.30 3.72 7.66
N THR A 63 -12.01 4.98 7.35
CA THR A 63 -10.96 5.35 6.39
C THR A 63 -9.57 5.02 6.93
N GLU A 64 -9.32 5.26 8.22
CA GLU A 64 -8.07 4.86 8.89
C GLU A 64 -7.88 3.34 8.91
N VAL A 65 -8.94 2.56 9.16
CA VAL A 65 -8.91 1.09 9.13
C VAL A 65 -8.69 0.54 7.72
N LYS A 66 -9.21 1.23 6.69
CA LYS A 66 -9.01 0.84 5.29
C LYS A 66 -7.64 1.20 4.73
N LYS A 67 -6.91 2.12 5.37
CA LYS A 67 -5.60 2.55 4.89
C LYS A 67 -4.62 1.38 5.00
N VAL A 68 -4.25 0.80 3.85
CA VAL A 68 -3.22 -0.23 3.78
C VAL A 68 -1.95 0.32 4.43
N LYS A 69 -1.33 -0.46 5.31
CA LYS A 69 -0.15 0.02 6.03
C LYS A 69 1.01 0.15 5.05
N THR A 70 1.84 1.19 5.21
CA THR A 70 3.07 1.38 4.44
C THR A 70 3.93 0.11 4.39
N GLU A 71 4.00 -0.61 5.52
CA GLU A 71 4.70 -1.88 5.61
C GLU A 71 4.16 -2.96 4.66
N GLU A 72 2.83 -3.06 4.53
CA GLU A 72 2.19 -4.04 3.67
C GLU A 72 2.44 -3.72 2.19
N ILE A 73 2.34 -2.44 1.81
CA ILE A 73 2.65 -1.97 0.47
C ILE A 73 4.13 -2.26 0.14
N ALA A 74 5.04 -1.89 1.04
CA ALA A 74 6.48 -2.11 0.86
C ALA A 74 6.81 -3.60 0.73
N ARG A 75 6.15 -4.45 1.52
CA ARG A 75 6.28 -5.91 1.41
C ARG A 75 5.83 -6.42 0.05
N VAL A 76 4.68 -5.95 -0.46
CA VAL A 76 4.19 -6.34 -1.80
C VAL A 76 5.19 -5.90 -2.87
N CYS A 77 5.63 -4.64 -2.84
CA CYS A 77 6.63 -4.13 -3.79
C CYS A 77 7.93 -4.95 -3.76
N HIS A 78 8.45 -5.29 -2.57
CA HIS A 78 9.66 -6.11 -2.43
C HIS A 78 9.48 -7.48 -3.05
N GLN A 79 8.38 -8.16 -2.76
CA GLN A 79 8.13 -9.51 -3.27
C GLN A 79 7.86 -9.53 -4.77
N THR A 80 7.17 -8.52 -5.31
CA THR A 80 6.97 -8.42 -6.77
C THR A 80 8.28 -8.16 -7.49
N ILE A 81 9.15 -7.29 -6.95
CA ILE A 81 10.50 -7.08 -7.53
C ILE A 81 11.33 -8.35 -7.43
N LYS A 82 11.25 -9.09 -6.32
CA LYS A 82 11.91 -10.40 -6.17
C LYS A 82 11.49 -11.35 -7.29
N ALA A 83 10.18 -11.57 -7.43
CA ALA A 83 9.61 -12.44 -8.45
C ALA A 83 10.00 -12.01 -9.86
N TYR A 84 9.96 -10.70 -10.16
CA TYR A 84 10.38 -10.16 -11.45
C TYR A 84 11.85 -10.49 -11.75
N ARG A 85 12.75 -10.33 -10.77
CA ARG A 85 14.19 -10.62 -10.94
C ARG A 85 14.45 -12.10 -11.17
N GLU A 86 13.70 -12.97 -10.49
CA GLU A 86 13.75 -14.42 -10.71
C GLU A 86 13.34 -14.77 -12.15
N THR A 87 12.36 -14.06 -12.74
CA THR A 87 11.93 -14.31 -14.13
C THR A 87 12.99 -13.98 -15.18
N ILE A 88 13.84 -12.99 -14.93
CA ILE A 88 14.91 -12.56 -15.86
C ILE A 88 16.26 -13.25 -15.56
N ASN A 89 16.26 -14.29 -14.73
CA ASN A 89 17.46 -14.99 -14.28
C ASN A 89 18.53 -14.06 -13.66
N ASP A 90 18.11 -12.94 -13.05
CA ASP A 90 18.99 -12.11 -12.23
C ASP A 90 19.21 -12.84 -10.90
N LYS A 91 20.13 -13.82 -10.92
CA LYS A 91 20.46 -14.73 -9.80
C LYS A 91 21.04 -14.03 -8.57
N LYS A 92 21.12 -12.70 -8.56
CA LYS A 92 21.53 -11.93 -7.38
C LYS A 92 20.53 -12.15 -6.26
N THR A 93 21.00 -12.83 -5.21
CA THR A 93 20.29 -13.16 -3.98
C THR A 93 19.40 -12.01 -3.52
N TYR A 94 18.09 -12.18 -3.69
CA TYR A 94 17.10 -11.29 -3.13
C TYR A 94 16.32 -12.08 -2.10
N LEU A 95 16.60 -11.78 -0.83
CA LEU A 95 16.00 -12.49 0.29
C LEU A 95 14.49 -12.21 0.36
N GLU A 96 13.75 -13.14 0.94
CA GLU A 96 12.34 -12.94 1.29
C GLU A 96 12.18 -11.74 2.22
N TRP A 97 11.02 -11.08 2.21
CA TRP A 97 10.77 -9.89 3.05
C TRP A 97 11.08 -10.13 4.54
N LYS A 98 10.84 -11.34 5.05
CA LYS A 98 11.12 -11.68 6.45
C LYS A 98 12.62 -11.74 6.76
N GLN A 99 13.44 -12.06 5.77
CA GLN A 99 14.89 -12.27 5.88
C GLN A 99 15.71 -11.06 5.42
N THR A 100 15.08 -10.13 4.69
CA THR A 100 15.70 -8.90 4.18
C THR A 100 16.15 -7.98 5.33
N THR A 101 17.20 -7.18 5.10
CA THR A 101 17.77 -6.32 6.17
C THR A 101 16.84 -5.18 6.54
N GLN A 102 16.98 -4.64 7.76
CA GLN A 102 16.20 -3.48 8.17
C GLN A 102 16.47 -2.24 7.31
N GLU A 103 17.69 -2.10 6.78
CA GLU A 103 18.01 -1.03 5.83
C GLU A 103 17.24 -1.18 4.51
N GLN A 104 17.11 -2.41 4.01
CA GLN A 104 16.33 -2.71 2.81
C GLN A 104 14.83 -2.45 3.04
N LYS A 105 14.29 -2.87 4.19
CA LYS A 105 12.90 -2.54 4.57
C LYS A 105 12.69 -1.04 4.65
N LYS A 106 13.57 -0.32 5.35
CA LYS A 106 13.52 1.15 5.46
C LYS A 106 13.62 1.82 4.09
N SER A 107 14.46 1.32 3.19
CA SER A 107 14.52 1.85 1.81
C SER A 107 13.21 1.66 1.05
N ALA A 108 12.50 0.54 1.27
CA ALA A 108 11.19 0.33 0.67
C ALA A 108 10.14 1.26 1.30
N TYR A 109 10.15 1.42 2.63
CA TYR A 109 9.26 2.36 3.34
C TYR A 109 9.46 3.81 2.88
N ASP A 110 10.72 4.26 2.83
CA ASP A 110 11.07 5.62 2.36
C ASP A 110 10.47 5.88 0.97
N LEU A 111 10.56 4.90 0.06
CA LEU A 111 10.05 5.05 -1.30
C LEU A 111 8.52 4.95 -1.40
N VAL A 112 7.88 4.08 -0.61
CA VAL A 112 6.40 4.04 -0.52
C VAL A 112 5.87 5.38 -0.01
N ASN A 113 6.49 5.94 1.03
CA ASN A 113 6.07 7.23 1.59
C ASN A 113 6.25 8.36 0.57
N PHE A 114 7.40 8.40 -0.13
CA PHE A 114 7.63 9.36 -1.21
C PHE A 114 6.55 9.29 -2.28
N VAL A 115 6.21 8.09 -2.76
CA VAL A 115 5.15 7.91 -3.76
C VAL A 115 3.77 8.28 -3.20
N ALA A 116 3.49 7.94 -1.94
CA ALA A 116 2.22 8.27 -1.28
C ALA A 116 2.01 9.78 -1.14
N GLU A 117 3.06 10.53 -0.78
CA GLU A 117 3.05 11.99 -0.63
C GLU A 117 2.88 12.70 -1.98
N ASN A 118 3.35 12.08 -3.07
CA ASN A 118 3.38 12.67 -4.42
C ASN A 118 2.47 11.93 -5.41
N ILE A 119 1.48 11.16 -4.93
CA ILE A 119 0.78 10.11 -5.71
C ILE A 119 0.17 10.58 -7.03
N LYS A 120 -0.23 11.85 -7.11
CA LYS A 120 -0.89 12.46 -8.26
C LYS A 120 0.07 12.87 -9.38
N THR A 121 1.31 13.18 -9.04
CA THR A 121 2.28 13.81 -9.96
C THR A 121 3.53 12.97 -10.17
N VAL A 122 3.83 12.06 -9.24
CA VAL A 122 5.06 11.26 -9.27
C VAL A 122 5.13 10.36 -10.51
N THR A 123 6.26 10.49 -11.20
CA THR A 123 6.64 9.72 -12.39
C THR A 123 7.59 8.56 -12.03
N VAL A 124 7.88 7.71 -13.02
CA VAL A 124 8.82 6.59 -12.83
C VAL A 124 10.26 7.10 -12.69
N GLU A 125 10.59 8.18 -13.40
CA GLU A 125 11.88 8.87 -13.31
C GLU A 125 12.10 9.44 -11.90
N ASP A 126 11.09 10.11 -11.34
CA ASP A 126 11.13 10.62 -9.96
C ASP A 126 11.41 9.50 -8.93
N VAL A 127 10.82 8.31 -9.15
CA VAL A 127 11.05 7.13 -8.31
C VAL A 127 12.50 6.66 -8.39
N HIS A 128 13.10 6.67 -9.58
CA HIS A 128 14.51 6.33 -9.77
C HIS A 128 15.43 7.35 -9.13
N ASP A 129 15.19 8.63 -9.37
CA ASP A 129 15.98 9.74 -8.85
C ASP A 129 15.92 9.82 -7.32
N PHE A 130 14.73 9.62 -6.74
CA PHE A 130 14.60 9.49 -5.30
C PHE A 130 15.47 8.36 -4.76
N ARG A 131 15.49 7.18 -5.39
CA ARG A 131 16.33 6.05 -4.94
C ARG A 131 17.81 6.38 -5.04
N ARG A 132 18.24 7.02 -6.13
CA ARG A 132 19.63 7.47 -6.31
C ARG A 132 20.02 8.47 -5.22
N LYS A 133 19.24 9.54 -5.04
CA LYS A 133 19.47 10.57 -4.02
C LYS A 133 19.53 9.97 -2.61
N ARG A 134 18.56 9.11 -2.28
CA ARG A 134 18.49 8.46 -0.97
C ARG A 134 19.68 7.53 -0.70
N LYS A 135 20.19 6.85 -1.72
CA LYS A 135 21.42 6.05 -1.62
C LYS A 135 22.64 6.96 -1.39
N LYS A 136 22.79 8.05 -2.15
CA LYS A 136 23.87 9.03 -1.95
C LYS A 136 23.86 9.60 -0.53
N GLU A 137 22.70 9.99 -0.02
CA GLU A 137 22.51 10.45 1.38
C GLU A 137 22.91 9.39 2.43
N LYS A 138 22.70 8.10 2.13
CA LYS A 138 23.06 6.98 3.02
C LYS A 138 24.53 6.53 2.87
N GLY A 139 25.34 7.30 2.13
CA GLY A 139 26.75 7.08 1.92
C GLY A 139 27.09 6.02 0.87
N TRP A 140 26.15 5.70 -0.04
CA TRP A 140 26.45 4.81 -1.16
C TRP A 140 27.39 5.47 -2.15
N LYS A 141 28.26 4.65 -2.75
CA LYS A 141 29.25 5.05 -3.76
C LYS A 141 29.00 4.33 -5.07
N ILE A 142 29.57 4.85 -6.14
CA ILE A 142 29.59 4.16 -7.44
C ILE A 142 30.50 2.94 -7.30
N GLY A 143 30.10 1.82 -7.88
CA GLY A 143 30.96 0.66 -8.02
C GLY A 143 30.44 -0.26 -9.12
N GLU A 144 31.29 -1.16 -9.61
CA GLU A 144 30.98 -2.04 -10.74
C GLU A 144 29.78 -2.96 -10.48
N THR A 145 29.60 -3.35 -9.22
CA THR A 145 28.50 -4.22 -8.81
C THR A 145 27.79 -3.66 -7.59
N LYS A 146 26.49 -3.97 -7.52
CA LYS A 146 25.67 -3.59 -6.38
C LYS A 146 26.01 -4.46 -5.17
N ASN A 147 26.56 -3.86 -4.13
CA ASN A 147 26.91 -4.52 -2.88
C ASN A 147 26.35 -3.74 -1.68
N TYR A 148 25.57 -4.42 -0.84
CA TYR A 148 24.91 -3.81 0.31
C TYR A 148 25.85 -3.55 1.49
N GLU A 149 26.89 -4.38 1.68
CA GLU A 149 27.88 -4.21 2.76
C GLU A 149 28.84 -3.06 2.45
N LEU A 150 29.35 -3.01 1.22
CA LEU A 150 30.24 -1.95 0.75
C LEU A 150 29.49 -0.66 0.35
N LYS A 151 28.14 -0.72 0.33
CA LYS A 151 27.26 0.34 -0.18
C LYS A 151 27.67 0.85 -1.57
N THR A 152 27.94 -0.07 -2.49
CA THR A 152 28.26 0.27 -3.89
C THR A 152 27.07 0.00 -4.80
N ASP A 153 26.83 0.84 -5.80
CA ASP A 153 25.82 0.59 -6.82
C ASP A 153 26.25 1.19 -8.17
N PRO A 154 26.26 0.42 -9.28
CA PRO A 154 26.61 0.94 -10.60
C PRO A 154 25.60 1.97 -11.10
N LEU A 155 24.34 1.90 -10.63
CA LEU A 155 23.26 2.76 -11.09
C LEU A 155 23.14 4.08 -10.31
N LEU A 156 24.13 4.41 -9.47
CA LEU A 156 24.05 5.58 -8.59
C LEU A 156 24.09 6.92 -9.35
N GLU A 157 24.74 6.94 -10.51
CA GLU A 157 24.83 8.10 -11.41
C GLU A 157 24.10 7.91 -12.74
N THR A 158 23.61 6.70 -13.02
CA THR A 158 22.86 6.43 -14.25
C THR A 158 21.52 7.17 -14.24
N GLU A 159 21.30 8.06 -15.20
CA GLU A 159 20.02 8.72 -15.45
C GLU A 159 18.97 7.72 -15.93
N TYR A 160 17.68 8.06 -15.75
CA TYR A 160 16.59 7.14 -16.03
C TYR A 160 16.60 6.67 -17.48
N GLU A 161 16.89 7.56 -18.42
CA GLU A 161 16.97 7.35 -19.86
C GLU A 161 17.97 6.26 -20.21
N ASN A 162 19.07 6.21 -19.47
CA ASN A 162 20.21 5.33 -19.67
C ASN A 162 20.08 3.99 -18.92
N LEU A 163 18.99 3.78 -18.18
CA LEU A 163 18.73 2.51 -17.52
C LEU A 163 18.44 1.39 -18.53
N SER A 164 18.84 0.17 -18.13
CA SER A 164 18.41 -1.03 -18.81
C SER A 164 16.87 -1.14 -18.80
N ALA A 165 16.30 -1.84 -19.79
CA ALA A 165 14.86 -2.08 -19.85
C ALA A 165 14.34 -2.77 -18.56
N ASP A 166 15.14 -3.64 -17.96
CA ASP A 166 14.79 -4.32 -16.71
C ASP A 166 14.80 -3.40 -15.49
N ASP A 167 15.74 -2.45 -15.43
CA ASP A 167 15.78 -1.45 -14.35
C ASP A 167 14.60 -0.49 -14.45
N LYS A 168 14.23 -0.06 -15.67
CA LYS A 168 13.02 0.74 -15.92
C LYS A 168 11.77 0.00 -15.47
N ARG A 169 11.60 -1.25 -15.89
CA ARG A 169 10.46 -2.11 -15.48
C ARG A 169 10.36 -2.28 -13.97
N LYS A 170 11.47 -2.42 -13.26
CA LYS A 170 11.47 -2.50 -11.78
C LYS A 170 10.95 -1.21 -11.13
N ALA A 171 11.29 -0.04 -11.69
CA ALA A 171 10.77 1.24 -11.20
C ALA A 171 9.27 1.40 -11.52
N GLU A 172 8.85 1.03 -12.73
CA GLU A 172 7.44 1.02 -13.15
C GLU A 172 6.58 0.11 -12.28
N LEU A 173 7.01 -1.14 -12.07
CA LEU A 173 6.33 -2.10 -11.21
C LEU A 173 6.16 -1.54 -9.81
N PHE A 174 7.22 -0.96 -9.23
CA PHE A 174 7.14 -0.36 -7.90
C PHE A 174 6.08 0.74 -7.86
N LEU A 175 6.16 1.72 -8.77
CA LEU A 175 5.24 2.85 -8.82
C LEU A 175 3.78 2.40 -8.97
N ASN A 176 3.53 1.49 -9.91
CA ASN A 176 2.19 1.02 -10.23
C ASN A 176 1.57 0.21 -9.09
N ILE A 177 2.37 -0.60 -8.38
CA ILE A 177 1.89 -1.33 -7.19
C ILE A 177 1.50 -0.36 -6.09
N VAL A 178 2.34 0.65 -5.80
CA VAL A 178 2.01 1.63 -4.77
C VAL A 178 0.74 2.40 -5.13
N LYS A 179 0.60 2.85 -6.38
CA LYS A 179 -0.62 3.49 -6.88
C LYS A 179 -1.85 2.59 -6.73
N ALA A 180 -1.73 1.30 -7.06
CA ALA A 180 -2.83 0.36 -6.96
C ALA A 180 -3.26 0.07 -5.51
N LEU A 181 -2.35 0.14 -4.54
CA LEU A 181 -2.64 -0.20 -3.13
C LEU A 181 -2.99 1.00 -2.24
N ILE A 182 -2.72 2.23 -2.70
CA ILE A 182 -3.11 3.46 -1.99
C ILE A 182 -4.52 3.93 -2.43
N ASN A 183 -4.94 3.59 -3.65
CA ASN A 183 -6.20 4.01 -4.25
C ASN A 183 -7.45 3.33 -3.67
#